data_AF-A0ABD0YKK0-F1
#
_entry.id   AF-A0ABD0YKK0-F1
#
_cell.length_a   1.000
_cell.length_b   1.000
_cell.length_c   1.000
_cell.angle_alpha   90.00
_cell.angle_beta   90.00
_cell.angle_gamma   90.00
#
_symmetry.space_group_name_H-M   'P 1'
#
loop_
_entity.id
_entity.type
_entity.pdbx_description
1 polymer ?
#
loop_
_entity_poly.entity_id
_entity_poly.type
_entity_poly.pdbx_seq_one_letter_code
_entity_poly.pdbx_strand_id
1 'polypeptide(L)'
;MRMIAGVIKSTTKEWLPVLSHAPPPNPRCINALIGECNKIQQNQNLSIHEDDANPSRLISRKPPTRTAIAMDEEFSLTGSWQQEWSAEQNISIPCITHEPPGFHLPRKSLSALNRVRTEHGRCAYAMHKWGKAPTHFCECGAIETVRRIVEECPRTAYSGKPEDYLTATPESIACLNSLNVCL
;
A
#
# COMPACT_ATOMS: atom_id res chain seq x y z
N MET A 1 -13.03 -2.90 0.70
CA MET A 1 -12.86 -4.36 0.89
C MET A 1 -14.08 -4.91 1.58
N ARG A 2 -14.79 -5.80 0.91
CA ARG A 2 -15.93 -6.54 1.43
C ARG A 2 -15.40 -7.56 2.44
N MET A 3 -15.83 -7.49 3.69
CA MET A 3 -15.66 -8.59 4.63
C MET A 3 -16.58 -9.71 4.15
N ILE A 4 -16.04 -10.66 3.39
CA ILE A 4 -16.71 -11.93 3.17
C ILE A 4 -16.08 -12.90 4.17
N ALA A 5 -16.90 -13.37 5.12
CA ALA A 5 -16.57 -14.37 6.15
C ALA A 5 -15.81 -13.93 7.42
N GLY A 6 -15.76 -12.64 7.80
CA GLY A 6 -15.25 -12.25 9.14
C GLY A 6 -13.78 -12.61 9.42
N VAL A 7 -13.01 -12.90 8.38
CA VAL A 7 -11.67 -13.49 8.45
C VAL A 7 -10.65 -12.48 7.89
N ILE A 8 -9.92 -11.84 8.81
CA ILE A 8 -8.55 -11.27 8.74
C ILE A 8 -8.27 -10.23 7.63
N LYS A 9 -7.78 -9.05 8.06
CA LYS A 9 -7.05 -8.11 7.19
C LYS A 9 -5.61 -8.64 7.03
N SER A 10 -5.28 -9.36 5.95
CA SER A 10 -3.91 -9.91 5.76
C SER A 10 -2.89 -8.87 5.33
N THR A 11 -3.34 -7.72 4.83
CA THR A 11 -2.47 -6.61 4.44
C THR A 11 -3.18 -5.34 4.88
N THR A 12 -2.50 -4.53 5.69
CA THR A 12 -2.95 -3.17 6.04
C THR A 12 -3.14 -2.40 4.73
N LYS A 13 -4.34 -1.87 4.51
CA LYS A 13 -4.70 -1.19 3.24
C LYS A 13 -3.76 -0.02 2.92
N GLU A 14 -3.23 0.55 3.98
CA GLU A 14 -2.29 1.67 4.07
C GLU A 14 -1.00 1.35 3.31
N TRP A 15 -0.52 0.10 3.39
CA TRP A 15 0.70 -0.35 2.73
C TRP A 15 0.53 -0.67 1.24
N LEU A 16 -0.70 -0.92 0.77
CA LEU A 16 -0.92 -1.33 -0.61
C LEU A 16 -0.45 -0.27 -1.62
N PRO A 17 -0.80 1.03 -1.48
CA PRO A 17 -0.30 2.08 -2.35
C PRO A 17 1.23 2.11 -2.44
N VAL A 18 1.88 2.01 -1.29
CA VAL A 18 3.33 2.10 -1.12
C VAL A 18 4.05 0.91 -1.76
N LEU A 19 3.60 -0.32 -1.49
CA LEU A 19 4.22 -1.53 -2.02
C LEU A 19 3.97 -1.77 -3.52
N SER A 20 2.85 -1.25 -4.04
CA SER A 20 2.49 -1.36 -5.46
C SER A 20 2.95 -0.18 -6.30
N HIS A 21 3.57 0.84 -5.68
CA HIS A 21 3.91 2.11 -6.34
C HIS A 21 2.72 2.72 -7.10
N ALA A 22 1.53 2.65 -6.47
CA ALA A 22 0.30 3.17 -7.04
C ALA A 22 -0.34 4.10 -6.01
N PRO A 23 -0.66 5.36 -6.34
CA PRO A 23 -1.23 6.26 -5.34
C PRO A 23 -2.58 5.74 -4.80
N PRO A 24 -3.01 6.19 -3.61
CA PRO A 24 -4.26 5.77 -3.01
C PRO A 24 -5.47 6.20 -3.84
N PRO A 25 -6.64 5.55 -3.68
CA PRO A 25 -7.80 5.78 -4.53
C PRO A 25 -8.29 7.22 -4.57
N ASN A 26 -8.36 7.89 -3.41
CA ASN A 26 -8.91 9.24 -3.32
C ASN A 26 -8.04 10.28 -4.07
N PRO A 27 -6.73 10.40 -3.80
CA PRO A 27 -5.85 11.29 -4.56
C PRO A 27 -5.83 10.97 -6.06
N ARG A 28 -5.90 9.69 -6.45
CA ARG A 28 -6.01 9.29 -7.86
C ARG A 28 -7.28 9.79 -8.52
N CYS A 29 -8.43 9.66 -7.85
CA CYS A 29 -9.71 10.14 -8.37
C CYS A 29 -9.71 11.65 -8.54
N ILE A 30 -9.15 12.39 -7.59
CA ILE A 30 -9.02 13.85 -7.68
C ILE A 30 -8.10 14.24 -8.83
N ASN A 31 -6.92 13.64 -8.93
CA ASN A 31 -5.98 13.91 -10.02
C ASN A 31 -6.57 13.64 -11.41
N ALA A 32 -7.31 12.53 -11.55
CA ALA A 32 -8.00 12.20 -12.79
C ALA A 32 -9.11 13.22 -13.10
N LEU A 33 -9.89 13.63 -12.10
CA LEU A 33 -10.93 14.64 -12.25
C LEU A 33 -10.37 15.99 -12.73
N ILE A 34 -9.28 16.46 -12.12
CA ILE A 34 -8.60 17.68 -12.53
C ILE A 34 -8.11 17.55 -13.98
N GLY A 35 -7.45 16.44 -14.31
CA GLY A 35 -6.97 16.18 -15.67
C GLY A 35 -8.09 16.19 -16.72
N GLU A 36 -9.24 15.57 -16.42
CA GLU A 36 -10.41 15.61 -17.32
C GLU A 36 -11.01 17.01 -17.43
N CYS A 37 -11.12 17.77 -16.33
CA CYS A 37 -11.63 19.13 -16.37
C CYS A 37 -10.72 20.05 -17.19
N ASN A 38 -9.40 19.90 -17.06
CA ASN A 38 -8.43 20.67 -17.83
C ASN A 38 -8.50 20.34 -19.33
N LYS A 39 -8.70 19.07 -19.70
CA LYS A 39 -8.96 18.68 -21.10
C LYS A 39 -10.25 19.30 -21.65
N ILE A 40 -11.30 19.33 -20.84
CA ILE A 40 -12.59 19.92 -21.22
C ILE A 40 -12.44 21.43 -21.45
N GLN A 41 -11.77 22.14 -20.53
CA GLN A 41 -11.52 23.57 -20.63
C GLN A 41 -10.61 23.93 -21.82
N GLN A 42 -9.62 23.11 -22.13
CA GLN A 42 -8.72 23.32 -23.28
C GLN A 42 -9.41 23.07 -24.63
N ASN A 43 -10.48 22.26 -24.67
CA ASN A 43 -11.21 21.97 -25.90
C ASN A 43 -12.61 22.61 -25.88
N GLN A 44 -12.67 23.84 -26.40
CA GLN A 44 -13.91 24.61 -26.50
C GLN A 44 -14.93 24.05 -27.50
N ASN A 45 -14.54 23.11 -28.36
CA ASN A 45 -15.44 22.49 -29.35
C ASN A 45 -16.25 21.30 -28.78
N LEU A 46 -16.09 20.97 -27.50
CA LEU A 46 -16.84 19.90 -26.88
C LEU A 46 -18.29 20.34 -26.61
N SER A 47 -19.25 19.49 -26.97
CA SER A 47 -20.69 19.74 -26.73
C SER A 47 -21.06 19.86 -25.24
N ILE A 48 -20.19 19.41 -24.33
CA ILE A 48 -20.42 19.53 -22.87
C ILE A 48 -20.54 20.99 -22.41
N HIS A 49 -19.99 21.95 -23.16
CA HIS A 49 -20.11 23.38 -22.86
C HIS A 49 -21.53 23.90 -23.11
N GLU A 50 -22.34 23.19 -23.90
CA GLU A 50 -23.75 23.52 -24.12
C GLU A 50 -24.63 23.08 -22.94
N ASP A 51 -24.17 22.09 -22.16
CA ASP A 51 -24.89 21.55 -21.00
C ASP A 51 -24.82 22.48 -19.75
N ASP A 52 -23.82 23.37 -19.67
CA ASP A 52 -23.60 24.25 -18.52
C ASP A 52 -24.62 25.42 -18.46
N ALA A 53 -25.39 25.62 -19.54
CA ALA A 53 -26.39 26.68 -19.65
C ALA A 53 -27.74 26.37 -18.99
N ASN A 54 -27.94 25.18 -18.39
CA ASN A 54 -29.26 24.76 -17.92
C ASN A 54 -29.40 24.78 -16.38
N PRO A 55 -30.15 25.73 -15.79
CA PRO A 55 -30.31 25.89 -14.34
C PRO A 55 -31.21 24.82 -13.69
N SER A 56 -31.75 23.87 -14.44
CA SER A 56 -32.71 22.86 -13.98
C SER A 56 -32.09 21.70 -13.18
N ARG A 57 -30.86 21.85 -12.67
CA ARG A 57 -30.18 20.78 -11.93
C ARG A 57 -30.62 20.76 -10.48
N LEU A 58 -30.95 19.57 -9.98
CA LEU A 58 -31.26 19.35 -8.57
C LEU A 58 -30.10 19.79 -7.67
N ILE A 59 -30.39 20.56 -6.62
CA ILE A 59 -29.43 21.08 -5.63
C ILE A 59 -28.58 19.96 -4.99
N SER A 60 -29.14 18.75 -4.87
CA SER A 60 -28.44 17.59 -4.33
C SER A 60 -27.31 17.06 -5.22
N ARG A 61 -27.32 17.37 -6.53
CA ARG A 61 -26.32 16.89 -7.50
C ARG A 61 -25.20 17.90 -7.67
N LYS A 62 -24.11 17.73 -6.90
CA LYS A 62 -22.88 18.52 -7.06
C LYS A 62 -22.14 18.05 -8.33
N PRO A 63 -22.02 18.88 -9.39
CA PRO A 63 -21.28 18.48 -10.59
C PRO A 63 -19.78 18.31 -10.26
N PRO A 64 -19.11 17.31 -10.87
CA PRO A 64 -17.68 17.09 -10.66
C PRO A 64 -16.82 18.31 -11.04
N THR A 65 -17.26 19.11 -12.01
CA THR A 65 -16.60 20.36 -12.44
C THR A 65 -16.44 21.35 -11.29
N ARG A 66 -17.45 21.47 -10.41
CA ARG A 66 -17.39 22.36 -9.24
C ARG A 66 -16.37 21.87 -8.20
N THR A 67 -16.21 20.56 -8.07
CA THR A 67 -15.17 19.96 -7.22
C THR A 67 -13.78 20.17 -7.82
N ALA A 68 -13.64 20.04 -9.14
CA ALA A 68 -12.38 20.28 -9.83
C ALA A 68 -11.92 21.74 -9.71
N ILE A 69 -12.80 22.70 -9.98
CA ILE A 69 -12.50 24.14 -9.85
C ILE A 69 -12.05 24.50 -8.42
N ALA A 70 -12.67 23.90 -7.41
CA ALA A 70 -12.29 24.13 -6.01
C ALA A 70 -10.94 23.49 -5.62
N MET A 71 -10.38 22.60 -6.44
CA MET A 71 -9.15 21.84 -6.15
C MET A 71 -7.98 22.18 -7.08
N ASP A 72 -8.21 22.91 -8.18
CA ASP A 72 -7.27 23.06 -9.30
C ASP A 72 -6.01 23.88 -8.99
N GLU A 73 -6.05 24.83 -8.05
CA GLU A 73 -4.93 25.78 -7.91
C GLU A 73 -3.72 25.25 -7.11
N GLU A 74 -3.84 24.17 -6.34
CA GLU A 74 -2.72 23.70 -5.49
C GLU A 74 -2.64 22.17 -5.28
N PHE A 75 -3.52 21.38 -5.91
CA PHE A 75 -3.52 19.93 -5.67
C PHE A 75 -2.27 19.23 -6.25
N SER A 76 -1.44 18.69 -5.36
CA SER A 76 -0.35 17.78 -5.71
C SER A 76 -0.73 16.36 -5.35
N LEU A 77 -0.83 15.47 -6.35
CA LEU A 77 -1.06 14.04 -6.14
C LEU A 77 -0.04 13.45 -5.16
N THR A 78 1.24 13.75 -5.39
CA THR A 78 2.35 13.26 -4.58
C THR A 78 2.31 13.85 -3.18
N GLY A 79 2.02 15.16 -3.04
CA GLY A 79 1.91 15.81 -1.74
C GLY A 79 0.76 15.25 -0.90
N SER A 80 -0.42 15.08 -1.51
CA SER A 80 -1.58 14.46 -0.87
C SER A 80 -1.30 13.02 -0.46
N TRP A 81 -0.61 12.24 -1.29
CA TRP A 81 -0.23 10.88 -0.94
C TRP A 81 0.80 10.83 0.21
N GLN A 82 1.80 11.71 0.19
CA GLN A 82 2.79 11.85 1.29
C GLN A 82 2.12 12.19 2.62
N GLN A 83 1.16 13.11 2.60
CA GLN A 83 0.39 13.48 3.78
C GLN A 83 -0.44 12.32 4.33
N GLU A 84 -1.18 11.60 3.46
CA GLU A 84 -1.98 10.43 3.86
C GLU A 84 -1.09 9.35 4.50
N TRP A 85 0.06 9.04 3.89
CA TRP A 85 0.98 8.04 4.43
C TRP A 85 1.57 8.44 5.78
N SER A 86 2.04 9.69 5.90
CA SER A 86 2.69 10.17 7.13
C SER A 86 1.74 10.24 8.31
N ALA A 87 0.44 10.42 8.06
CA ALA A 87 -0.58 10.40 9.09
C ALA A 87 -0.89 8.98 9.60
N GLU A 88 -0.77 7.97 8.74
CA GLU A 88 -1.09 6.57 9.08
C GLU A 88 0.12 5.80 9.62
N GLN A 89 1.33 6.10 9.16
CA GLN A 89 2.53 5.30 9.42
C GLN A 89 3.70 6.16 9.89
N ASN A 90 4.34 5.75 10.99
CA ASN A 90 5.56 6.40 11.50
C ASN A 90 6.83 5.77 10.92
N ILE A 91 6.76 5.24 9.71
CA ILE A 91 7.87 4.57 9.02
C ILE A 91 8.26 5.40 7.82
N SER A 92 9.50 5.88 7.83
CA SER A 92 10.11 6.55 6.69
C SER A 92 10.49 5.51 5.65
N ILE A 93 9.58 5.23 4.72
CA ILE A 93 9.91 4.48 3.51
C ILE A 93 10.08 5.50 2.39
N PRO A 94 11.19 5.46 1.65
CA PRO A 94 11.48 6.46 0.63
C PRO A 94 10.51 6.42 -0.59
N CYS A 95 9.52 5.54 -0.65
CA CYS A 95 8.91 5.11 -1.91
C CYS A 95 7.52 5.70 -2.27
N ILE A 96 7.21 6.93 -1.84
CA ILE A 96 6.01 7.64 -2.36
C ILE A 96 6.33 8.33 -3.69
N THR A 97 7.59 8.73 -3.89
CA THR A 97 8.04 9.43 -5.11
C THR A 97 8.70 8.51 -6.13
N HIS A 98 9.03 7.28 -5.75
CA HIS A 98 9.71 6.31 -6.60
C HIS A 98 9.32 4.89 -6.23
N GLU A 99 9.60 3.95 -7.14
CA GLU A 99 9.34 2.53 -6.93
C GLU A 99 10.00 2.03 -5.65
N PRO A 100 9.29 1.22 -4.84
CA PRO A 100 9.86 0.72 -3.60
C PRO A 100 11.06 -0.17 -3.88
N PRO A 101 12.07 -0.18 -2.98
CA PRO A 101 13.20 -1.07 -3.15
C PRO A 101 12.76 -2.52 -3.32
N GLY A 102 13.36 -3.24 -4.26
CA GLY A 102 12.99 -4.62 -4.59
C GLY A 102 11.73 -4.79 -5.44
N PHE A 103 11.13 -3.72 -5.98
CA PHE A 103 9.91 -3.79 -6.82
C PHE A 103 10.02 -4.76 -8.01
N HIS A 104 11.20 -4.86 -8.62
CA HIS A 104 11.47 -5.76 -9.75
C HIS A 104 11.95 -7.16 -9.36
N LEU A 105 11.94 -7.51 -8.07
CA LEU A 105 12.31 -8.86 -7.63
C LEU A 105 11.31 -9.90 -8.17
N PRO A 106 11.75 -11.17 -8.35
CA PRO A 106 10.84 -12.26 -8.65
C PRO A 106 9.69 -12.32 -7.65
N ARG A 107 8.50 -12.73 -8.12
CA ARG A 107 7.26 -12.72 -7.33
C ARG A 107 7.40 -13.35 -5.95
N LYS A 108 8.16 -14.46 -5.83
CA LYS A 108 8.40 -15.15 -4.54
C LYS A 108 9.13 -14.24 -3.56
N SER A 109 10.28 -13.68 -3.96
CA SER A 109 11.11 -12.80 -3.15
C SER A 109 10.37 -11.50 -2.81
N LEU A 110 9.69 -10.89 -3.79
CA LEU A 110 8.88 -9.69 -3.56
C LEU A 110 7.74 -9.95 -2.57
N SER A 111 7.08 -11.12 -2.65
CA SER A 111 6.03 -11.51 -1.69
C SER A 111 6.59 -11.60 -0.28
N ALA A 112 7.71 -12.32 -0.10
CA ALA A 112 8.32 -12.53 1.20
C ALA A 112 8.82 -11.20 1.81
N LEU A 113 9.47 -10.36 1.00
CA LEU A 113 9.90 -9.02 1.39
C LEU A 113 8.73 -8.16 1.88
N ASN A 114 7.64 -8.11 1.12
CA ASN A 114 6.46 -7.32 1.47
C ASN A 114 5.78 -7.82 2.75
N ARG A 115 5.83 -9.12 3.01
CA ARG A 115 5.29 -9.72 4.23
C ARG A 115 6.13 -9.37 5.46
N VAL A 116 7.45 -9.29 5.32
CA VAL A 116 8.33 -8.75 6.36
C VAL A 116 8.05 -7.28 6.62
N ARG A 117 8.01 -6.45 5.55
CA ARG A 117 7.71 -5.01 5.66
C ARG A 117 6.39 -4.70 6.36
N THR A 118 5.37 -5.51 6.11
CA THR A 118 4.03 -5.34 6.69
C THR A 118 3.84 -6.12 7.99
N GLU A 119 4.85 -6.85 8.47
CA GLU A 119 4.76 -7.81 9.57
C GLU A 119 3.57 -8.79 9.46
N HIS A 120 3.14 -9.05 8.23
CA HIS A 120 1.98 -9.87 7.91
C HIS A 120 2.35 -10.97 6.93
N GLY A 121 2.35 -12.23 7.42
CA GLY A 121 2.73 -13.40 6.64
C GLY A 121 2.16 -14.68 7.26
N ARG A 122 2.54 -15.83 6.71
CA ARG A 122 2.15 -17.17 7.19
C ARG A 122 3.10 -17.65 8.28
N CYS A 123 3.16 -16.92 9.39
CA CYS A 123 3.84 -17.38 10.60
C CYS A 123 2.94 -18.31 11.43
N ALA A 124 3.48 -19.14 12.32
CA ALA A 124 2.69 -20.03 13.17
C ALA A 124 1.70 -19.25 14.05
N TYR A 125 2.03 -18.04 14.50
CA TYR A 125 1.06 -17.18 15.19
C TYR A 125 -0.20 -16.93 14.35
N ALA A 126 -0.02 -16.55 13.09
CA ALA A 126 -1.13 -16.32 12.17
C ALA A 126 -1.88 -17.63 11.89
N MET A 127 -1.17 -18.71 11.56
CA MET A 127 -1.78 -20.00 11.25
C MET A 127 -2.58 -20.59 12.41
N HIS A 128 -2.09 -20.46 13.65
CA HIS A 128 -2.80 -20.86 14.86
C HIS A 128 -4.03 -20.00 15.12
N LYS A 129 -3.90 -18.67 15.00
CA LYS A 129 -5.03 -17.74 15.08
C LYS A 129 -6.12 -18.06 14.06
N TRP A 130 -5.77 -18.68 12.94
CA TRP A 130 -6.70 -19.09 11.88
C TRP A 130 -7.22 -20.53 12.03
N GLY A 131 -6.84 -21.24 13.10
CA GLY A 131 -7.20 -22.65 13.32
C GLY A 131 -6.60 -23.60 12.28
N LYS A 132 -5.52 -23.19 11.61
CA LYS A 132 -4.81 -23.97 10.59
C LYS A 132 -3.53 -24.63 11.10
N ALA A 133 -3.08 -24.27 12.29
CA ALA A 133 -1.97 -24.92 12.99
C ALA A 133 -2.37 -25.21 14.45
N PRO A 134 -1.90 -26.32 15.03
CA PRO A 134 -2.21 -26.69 16.41
C PRO A 134 -1.49 -25.80 17.43
N THR A 135 -0.38 -25.16 17.06
CA THR A 135 0.43 -24.32 17.94
C THR A 135 0.86 -23.04 17.23
N HIS A 136 1.15 -21.99 18.00
CA HIS A 136 1.70 -20.71 17.52
C HIS A 136 3.19 -20.56 17.80
N PHE A 137 3.84 -21.62 18.28
CA PHE A 137 5.24 -21.62 18.68
C PHE A 137 6.15 -22.04 17.52
N CYS A 138 7.30 -21.39 17.41
CA CYS A 138 8.43 -21.82 16.59
C CYS A 138 9.11 -23.03 17.26
N GLU A 139 9.96 -23.74 16.50
CA GLU A 139 10.79 -24.82 17.03
C GLU A 139 11.74 -24.36 18.16
N CYS A 140 12.07 -23.07 18.23
CA CYS A 140 12.82 -22.49 19.35
C CYS A 140 11.99 -22.30 20.63
N GLY A 141 10.72 -22.70 20.64
CA GLY A 141 9.83 -22.68 21.83
C GLY A 141 9.09 -21.37 22.07
N ALA A 142 9.27 -20.36 21.23
CA ALA A 142 8.66 -19.05 21.39
C ALA A 142 7.66 -18.70 20.28
N ILE A 143 6.81 -17.69 20.51
CA ILE A 143 5.74 -17.31 19.58
C ILE A 143 6.33 -16.90 18.23
N GLU A 144 5.93 -17.57 17.16
CA GLU A 144 6.44 -17.30 15.83
C GLU A 144 5.67 -16.15 15.18
N THR A 145 6.19 -14.93 15.27
CA THR A 145 5.73 -13.78 14.48
C THR A 145 6.69 -13.53 13.31
N VAL A 146 6.24 -12.80 12.28
CA VAL A 146 7.09 -12.46 11.12
C VAL A 146 8.35 -11.73 11.58
N ARG A 147 8.18 -10.70 12.42
CA ARG A 147 9.28 -9.93 13.00
C ARG A 147 10.27 -10.82 13.74
N ARG A 148 9.76 -11.72 14.59
CA ARG A 148 10.63 -12.64 15.35
C ARG A 148 11.39 -13.60 14.45
N ILE A 149 10.77 -14.11 13.38
CA ILE A 149 11.44 -15.00 12.41
C ILE A 149 12.70 -14.31 11.86
N VAL A 150 12.60 -13.02 11.54
CA VAL A 150 13.70 -12.28 10.90
C VAL A 150 14.64 -11.58 11.88
N GLU A 151 14.22 -11.26 13.11
CA GLU A 151 15.04 -10.50 14.07
C GLU A 151 15.61 -11.35 15.22
N GLU A 152 14.84 -12.31 15.76
CA GLU A 152 15.18 -12.93 17.05
C GLU A 152 15.37 -14.46 16.97
N CYS A 153 14.84 -15.10 15.94
CA CYS A 153 14.84 -16.55 15.85
C CYS A 153 16.28 -17.08 15.64
N PRO A 154 16.83 -17.92 16.54
CA PRO A 154 18.22 -18.38 16.44
C PRO A 154 18.58 -19.15 15.14
N ARG A 155 17.57 -19.59 14.38
CA ARG A 155 17.74 -20.38 13.15
C ARG A 155 17.63 -19.54 11.88
N THR A 156 16.89 -18.44 11.93
CA THR A 156 16.48 -17.67 10.74
C THR A 156 16.73 -16.18 10.87
N ALA A 157 17.14 -15.71 12.05
CA ALA A 157 17.43 -14.31 12.28
C ALA A 157 18.48 -13.80 11.30
N TYR A 158 18.18 -12.66 10.72
CA TYR A 158 19.06 -11.91 9.87
C TYR A 158 20.13 -11.22 10.71
N SER A 159 21.39 -11.32 10.31
CA SER A 159 22.52 -10.75 11.05
C SER A 159 22.68 -9.24 10.88
N GLY A 160 21.95 -8.64 9.92
CA GLY A 160 21.98 -7.20 9.65
C GLY A 160 20.91 -6.43 10.40
N LYS A 161 20.55 -5.26 9.88
CA LYS A 161 19.56 -4.38 10.51
C LYS A 161 18.16 -4.65 9.97
N PRO A 162 17.09 -4.56 10.78
CA PRO A 162 15.71 -4.72 10.28
C PRO A 162 15.36 -3.76 9.13
N GLU A 163 15.94 -2.56 9.14
CA GLU A 163 15.75 -1.55 8.11
C GLU A 163 16.29 -1.98 6.73
N ASP A 164 17.19 -2.97 6.68
CA ASP A 164 17.71 -3.52 5.43
C ASP A 164 16.59 -4.15 4.58
N TYR A 165 15.53 -4.66 5.21
CA TYR A 165 14.33 -5.14 4.50
C TYR A 165 13.48 -3.98 3.93
N LEU A 166 13.57 -2.78 4.51
CA LEU A 166 12.92 -1.60 3.93
C LEU A 166 13.67 -1.16 2.66
N THR A 167 15.00 -1.19 2.68
CA THR A 167 15.86 -0.80 1.55
C THR A 167 16.18 -1.93 0.57
N ALA A 168 15.76 -3.17 0.87
CA ALA A 168 15.97 -4.36 0.04
C ALA A 168 17.46 -4.60 -0.30
N THR A 169 18.34 -4.51 0.69
CA THR A 169 19.77 -4.77 0.49
C THR A 169 20.05 -6.18 -0.02
N PRO A 170 21.12 -6.43 -0.79
CA PRO A 170 21.45 -7.76 -1.30
C PRO A 170 21.49 -8.84 -0.22
N GLU A 171 22.02 -8.52 0.97
CA GLU A 171 22.14 -9.41 2.11
C GLU A 171 20.76 -9.78 2.68
N SER A 172 19.87 -8.79 2.82
CA SER A 172 18.50 -9.01 3.29
C SER A 172 17.71 -9.90 2.32
N ILE A 173 17.90 -9.70 1.01
CA ILE A 173 17.25 -10.51 -0.03
C ILE A 173 17.82 -11.93 -0.06
N ALA A 174 19.13 -12.10 0.12
CA ALA A 174 19.76 -13.41 0.23
C ALA A 174 19.24 -14.19 1.44
N CYS A 175 19.10 -13.52 2.59
CA CYS A 175 18.48 -14.06 3.79
C CYS A 175 17.02 -14.46 3.52
N LEU A 176 16.20 -13.58 2.94
CA LEU A 176 14.80 -13.89 2.59
C LEU A 176 14.66 -15.11 1.68
N ASN A 177 15.56 -15.25 0.72
CA ASN A 177 15.53 -16.37 -0.23
C ASN A 177 15.94 -17.70 0.40
N SER A 178 16.76 -17.68 1.47
CA SER A 178 17.15 -18.88 2.22
C SER A 178 16.08 -19.32 3.21
N LEU A 179 15.13 -18.45 3.58
CA LEU A 179 13.97 -18.81 4.38
C LEU A 179 13.06 -19.76 3.57
N ASN A 180 13.10 -21.05 3.93
CA ASN A 180 12.14 -22.06 3.45
C ASN A 180 10.75 -21.90 4.07
N VAL A 181 10.64 -21.06 5.11
CA VAL A 181 9.35 -20.70 5.68
C VAL A 181 8.66 -19.82 4.66
N CYS A 182 7.48 -20.24 4.24
CA CYS A 182 6.63 -19.49 3.34
C CYS A 182 6.06 -18.29 4.12
N LEU A 183 6.91 -17.35 4.59
CA LEU A 183 6.50 -16.07 5.14
C LEU A 183 5.45 -15.52 4.22
#